data_AF-X1KX98-F1
#
_entry.id   AF-X1KX98-F1
#
_cell.length_a   1.000
_cell.length_b   1.000
_cell.length_c   1.000
_cell.angle_alpha   90.00
_cell.angle_beta   90.00
_cell.angle_gamma   90.00
#
_symmetry.space_group_name_H-M   'P 1'
#
loop_
_entity.id
_entity.type
_entity.pdbx_description
1 polymer ?
#
loop_
_entity_poly.entity_id
_entity_poly.type
_entity_poly.pdbx_seq_one_letter_code
_entity_poly.pdbx_strand_id
1 'polypeptide(L)' 'MTKYDINKVKNIALVGHGDSGKTSLTEALLYDSGMITRLG' A
#
# COMPACT_ATOMS: atom_id res chain seq x y z
N MET A 1 9.15 3.25 -23.41
CA MET A 1 8.81 2.33 -22.28
C MET A 1 9.60 2.77 -21.06
N THR A 2 8.94 3.11 -19.97
CA THR A 2 9.60 3.56 -18.73
C THR A 2 10.37 2.39 -18.11
N LYS A 3 11.65 2.59 -17.76
CA LYS A 3 12.48 1.59 -17.08
C LYS A 3 12.38 1.80 -15.57
N TYR A 4 11.91 0.78 -14.85
CA TYR A 4 11.91 0.77 -13.38
C TYR A 4 13.10 -0.04 -12.88
N ASP A 5 13.82 0.48 -11.89
CA ASP A 5 14.88 -0.26 -11.21
C ASP A 5 14.25 -1.38 -10.37
N ILE A 6 14.60 -2.62 -10.69
CA ILE A 6 14.02 -3.81 -10.04
C ILE A 6 14.30 -3.81 -8.53
N ASN A 7 15.41 -3.19 -8.10
CA ASN A 7 15.76 -3.10 -6.69
C ASN A 7 14.80 -2.21 -5.90
N LYS A 8 14.08 -1.31 -6.59
CA LYS A 8 13.09 -0.39 -6.01
C LYS A 8 11.66 -0.97 -5.99
N VAL A 9 11.40 -2.08 -6.69
CA VAL A 9 10.10 -2.74 -6.68
C VAL A 9 10.05 -3.72 -5.52
N LYS A 10 9.05 -3.59 -4.64
CA LYS A 10 8.85 -4.49 -3.48
C LYS A 10 7.50 -5.18 -3.59
N ASN A 11 7.52 -6.51 -3.54
CA ASN A 11 6.32 -7.34 -3.43
C ASN A 11 6.01 -7.53 -1.94
N ILE A 12 4.84 -7.06 -1.49
CA ILE A 12 4.45 -7.05 -0.07
C ILE A 12 3.05 -7.63 0.06
N ALA A 13 2.81 -8.41 1.12
CA ALA A 13 1.49 -8.88 1.52
C ALA A 13 1.20 -8.46 2.97
N LEU A 14 -0.03 -8.02 3.24
CA LEU A 14 -0.49 -7.70 4.59
C LEU A 14 -1.32 -8.86 5.13
N VAL A 15 -0.85 -9.49 6.21
CA VAL A 15 -1.47 -10.68 6.81
C VAL A 15 -1.72 -10.45 8.30
N GLY A 16 -2.88 -10.90 8.80
CA GLY A 16 -3.33 -10.68 10.17
C GLY A 16 -4.75 -11.22 10.39
N HIS A 17 -5.15 -11.36 11.65
CA HIS A 17 -6.46 -11.90 12.06
C HIS A 17 -7.65 -11.03 11.61
N GLY A 18 -8.90 -11.51 11.76
CA GLY A 18 -10.10 -10.67 11.56
C GLY A 18 -10.00 -9.35 12.34
N ASP A 19 -10.49 -8.26 11.77
CA ASP A 19 -10.46 -6.90 12.35
C ASP A 19 -9.07 -6.34 12.73
N SER A 20 -7.98 -6.96 12.28
CA SER A 20 -6.61 -6.46 12.54
C SER A 20 -6.23 -5.21 11.73
N GLY A 21 -7.19 -4.55 11.06
CA GLY A 21 -6.95 -3.30 10.33
C GLY A 21 -6.17 -3.40 9.01
N LYS A 22 -6.05 -4.59 8.38
CA LYS A 22 -5.30 -4.77 7.11
C LYS A 22 -5.78 -3.82 5.99
N THR A 23 -7.10 -3.70 5.83
CA THR A 23 -7.72 -2.86 4.79
C THR A 23 -7.45 -1.39 5.07
N SER A 24 -7.70 -0.93 6.30
CA SER A 24 -7.45 0.45 6.72
C SER A 24 -5.98 0.84 6.63
N LEU A 25 -5.05 -0.08 6.94
CA LEU A 25 -3.62 0.17 6.76
C LEU A 25 -3.25 0.32 5.28
N THR A 26 -3.81 -0.53 4.42
CA THR A 26 -3.58 -0.43 2.97
C THR A 26 -4.05 0.93 2.44
N GLU A 27 -5.22 1.37 2.88
CA GLU A 27 -5.77 2.66 2.50
C GLU A 27 -4.87 3.82 2.99
N ALA A 28 -4.41 3.78 4.23
CA ALA A 28 -3.49 4.77 4.77
C ALA A 28 -2.18 4.84 3.97
N LEU A 29 -1.62 3.70 3.54
CA LEU A 29 -0.42 3.66 2.68
C LEU A 29 -0.66 4.31 1.31
N LEU A 30 -1.84 4.09 0.71
CA LEU A 30 -2.21 4.72 -0.56
C LEU A 30 -2.40 6.23 -0.43
N TYR A 31 -2.98 6.68 0.68
CA TYR A 31 -3.13 8.09 0.98
C TYR A 31 -1.77 8.77 1.23
N ASP A 32 -0.93 8.17 2.07
CA ASP A 32 0.41 8.69 2.39
C ASP A 32 1.33 8.76 1.16
N SER A 33 1.24 7.77 0.27
CA SER A 33 1.96 7.79 -1.01
C SER A 33 1.37 8.76 -2.05
N GLY A 34 0.29 9.48 -1.71
CA GLY A 34 -0.38 10.44 -2.60
C GLY A 34 -1.14 9.79 -3.76
N MET A 35 -1.41 8.48 -3.70
CA MET A 35 -2.17 7.76 -4.72
C MET A 35 -3.67 8.05 -4.62
N ILE A 36 -4.16 8.42 -3.44
CA ILE A 36 -5.54 8.88 -3.19
C ILE A 36 -5.54 10.14 -2.33
N THR A 37 -6.63 10.93 -2.40
CA THR A 37 -6.71 12.26 -1.76
C THR A 37 -7.57 12.30 -0.50
N ARG A 38 -8.19 11.18 -0.10
CA ARG A 38 -8.98 11.07 1.13
C ARG A 38 -8.90 9.66 1.71
N LEU A 39 -9.04 9.58 3.04
CA LEU A 39 -9.28 8.34 3.79
C LEU A 39 -10.79 8.10 3.95
N GLY A 40 -11.20 6.84 4.05
CA GLY A 40 -12.54 6.40 4.42
C GLY A 40 -13.38 5.88 3.28
#